data_AF-A0A519BMS0-F1
#
_entry.id   AF-A0A519BMS0-F1
#
_cell.length_a   1.000
_cell.length_b   1.000
_cell.length_c   1.000
_cell.angle_alpha   90.00
_cell.angle_beta   90.00
_cell.angle_gamma   90.00
#
_symmetry.space_group_name_H-M   'P 1'
#
loop_
_entity.id
_entity.type
_entity.pdbx_description
1 polymer ?
#
loop_
_entity_poly.entity_id
_entity_poly.type
_entity_poly.pdbx_seq_one_letter_code
_entity_poly.pdbx_strand_id
1 'polypeptide(L)'
;MITVIIDGYNFIFNSYFKISVKSEKLQELRNNAIILLSRYYNVKKNKVIVVFDGYLTQEPAESKYNIGNIEVIYSKRGEKADAVIMRIAEKIRNSLVVTNDNEIKRYVERLDNVSSISPEDFKLIVNNIIINEEGGSDKYLNDYDFTDDAGDDFCNESKHSSTKKKGNPHRLSKKERLKMRKIKKL
;
A
#
# COMPACT_ATOMS: atom_id res chain seq x y z
N MET A 1 -0.47 6.22 13.08
CA MET A 1 -0.71 6.57 11.66
C MET A 1 0.20 5.72 10.78
N ILE A 2 -0.32 5.22 9.66
CA ILE A 2 0.43 4.44 8.66
C ILE A 2 0.61 5.33 7.43
N THR A 3 1.76 5.23 6.76
CA THR A 3 1.95 5.85 5.44
C THR A 3 1.70 4.82 4.35
N VAL A 4 0.75 5.11 3.46
CA VAL A 4 0.49 4.29 2.28
C VAL A 4 1.32 4.82 1.13
N ILE A 5 2.17 3.97 0.55
CA ILE A 5 3.00 4.29 -0.61
C ILE A 5 2.44 3.50 -1.78
N ILE A 6 2.07 4.16 -2.86
CA ILE A 6 1.35 3.56 -3.99
C ILE A 6 2.18 3.70 -5.24
N ASP A 7 2.35 2.59 -5.95
CA ASP A 7 2.83 2.59 -7.32
C ASP A 7 1.72 3.08 -8.24
N GLY A 8 1.85 4.30 -8.75
CA GLY A 8 0.81 5.02 -9.46
C GLY A 8 0.39 4.35 -10.77
N TYR A 9 1.33 3.81 -11.55
CA TYR A 9 0.96 3.15 -12.81
C TYR A 9 0.31 1.80 -12.55
N ASN A 10 0.85 0.98 -11.65
CA ASN A 10 0.22 -0.28 -11.28
C ASN A 10 -1.12 -0.08 -10.57
N PHE A 11 -1.31 1.05 -9.88
CA PHE A 11 -2.58 1.36 -9.22
C PHE A 11 -3.66 1.83 -10.20
N ILE A 12 -3.30 2.64 -11.19
CA ILE A 12 -4.21 3.13 -12.24
C ILE A 12 -4.53 1.99 -13.23
N PHE A 13 -3.51 1.27 -13.68
CA PHE A 13 -3.64 0.17 -14.61
C PHE A 13 -3.76 -1.15 -13.85
N ASN A 14 -4.99 -1.65 -13.71
CA ASN A 14 -5.19 -3.05 -13.38
C ASN A 14 -4.51 -3.90 -14.48
N SER A 15 -3.83 -5.00 -14.10
CA SER A 15 -3.00 -5.85 -14.97
C SER A 15 -3.70 -6.35 -16.26
N TYR A 16 -5.01 -6.15 -16.37
CA TYR A 16 -5.84 -6.48 -17.52
C TYR A 16 -5.82 -5.47 -18.68
N PHE A 17 -5.34 -4.24 -18.48
CA PHE A 17 -5.29 -3.23 -19.56
C PHE A 17 -3.88 -3.05 -20.13
N LYS A 18 -3.36 -4.08 -20.81
CA LYS A 18 -2.20 -3.98 -21.74
C LYS A 18 -2.58 -3.36 -23.08
N ILE A 19 -3.43 -2.34 -23.09
CA ILE A 19 -3.90 -1.70 -24.30
C ILE A 19 -3.33 -0.30 -24.33
N SER A 20 -2.90 0.15 -25.51
CA SER A 20 -2.58 1.53 -25.86
C SER A 20 -3.74 2.47 -25.48
N VAL A 21 -3.82 2.83 -24.20
CA VAL A 21 -4.85 3.73 -23.68
C VAL A 21 -4.55 5.12 -24.22
N LYS A 22 -5.52 5.71 -24.93
CA LYS A 22 -5.46 7.11 -25.38
C LYS A 22 -5.15 8.03 -24.18
N SER A 23 -4.35 9.06 -24.40
CA SER A 23 -3.91 10.01 -23.37
C SER A 23 -5.04 10.58 -22.52
N GLU A 24 -6.21 10.85 -23.11
CA GLU A 24 -7.40 11.33 -22.40
C GLU A 24 -7.91 10.33 -21.36
N LYS A 25 -8.00 9.05 -21.72
CA LYS A 25 -8.48 8.00 -20.81
C LYS A 25 -7.48 7.73 -19.69
N LEU A 26 -6.19 7.96 -19.93
CA LEU A 26 -5.17 7.92 -18.88
C LEU A 26 -5.36 9.05 -17.85
N GLN A 27 -5.66 10.27 -18.31
CA GLN A 27 -5.95 11.39 -17.42
C GLN A 27 -7.20 11.13 -16.57
N GLU A 28 -8.25 10.57 -17.17
CA GLU A 28 -9.47 10.20 -16.46
C GLU A 28 -9.20 9.16 -15.35
N LEU A 29 -8.49 8.07 -15.67
CA LEU A 29 -8.15 7.05 -14.68
C LEU A 29 -7.27 7.62 -13.54
N ARG A 30 -6.34 8.53 -13.86
CA ARG A 30 -5.53 9.23 -12.87
C ARG A 30 -6.40 10.06 -11.93
N ASN A 31 -7.32 10.84 -12.48
CA ASN A 31 -8.23 11.67 -11.68
C ASN A 31 -9.12 10.81 -10.79
N ASN A 32 -9.67 9.72 -11.31
CA ASN A 32 -10.48 8.77 -10.54
C ASN A 32 -9.69 8.15 -9.38
N ALA A 33 -8.44 7.75 -9.63
CA ALA A 33 -7.56 7.22 -8.58
C ALA A 33 -7.29 8.27 -7.49
N ILE A 34 -7.00 9.52 -7.87
CA ILE A 34 -6.77 10.62 -6.92
C ILE A 34 -8.04 10.89 -6.09
N ILE A 35 -9.22 10.92 -6.71
CA ILE A 35 -10.49 11.14 -6.01
C ILE A 35 -10.72 10.03 -4.97
N LEU A 36 -10.55 8.76 -5.37
CA LEU A 36 -10.70 7.60 -4.48
C LEU A 36 -9.74 7.69 -3.28
N LEU A 37 -8.47 7.98 -3.54
CA LEU A 37 -7.45 8.09 -2.50
C LEU A 37 -7.69 9.28 -1.57
N SER A 38 -8.28 10.37 -2.09
CA SER A 38 -8.62 11.55 -1.31
C SER A 38 -9.80 11.27 -0.37
N ARG A 39 -10.80 10.53 -0.85
CA ARG A 39 -11.89 10.02 0.00
C ARG A 39 -11.36 9.12 1.10
N TYR A 40 -10.49 8.17 0.76
CA TYR A 40 -9.81 7.32 1.76
C TYR A 40 -9.05 8.15 2.80
N TYR A 41 -8.28 9.15 2.36
CA TYR A 41 -7.59 10.06 3.28
C TYR A 41 -8.56 10.77 4.21
N ASN A 42 -9.73 11.19 3.73
CA ASN A 42 -10.69 11.91 4.57
C ASN A 42 -11.26 11.06 5.72
N VAL A 43 -11.47 9.77 5.47
CA VAL A 43 -11.94 8.79 6.45
C VAL A 43 -10.82 8.48 7.47
N LYS A 44 -9.63 8.09 6.98
CA LYS A 44 -8.59 7.48 7.83
C LYS A 44 -7.47 8.40 8.26
N LYS A 45 -7.31 9.54 7.57
CA LYS A 45 -6.23 10.53 7.77
C LYS A 45 -4.82 9.93 7.71
N ASN A 46 -4.67 8.76 7.09
CA ASN A 46 -3.37 8.12 6.85
C ASN A 46 -2.67 8.83 5.69
N LYS A 47 -1.39 9.16 5.83
CA LYS A 47 -0.63 9.81 4.76
C LYS A 47 -0.57 8.92 3.51
N VAL A 48 -0.97 9.44 2.35
CA VAL A 48 -0.90 8.73 1.07
C VAL A 48 0.16 9.38 0.19
N ILE A 49 1.09 8.58 -0.30
CA ILE A 49 2.14 8.98 -1.24
C ILE A 49 1.96 8.15 -2.51
N VAL A 50 1.75 8.79 -3.65
CA VAL A 50 1.64 8.12 -4.95
C VAL A 50 2.88 8.43 -5.78
N VAL A 51 3.55 7.39 -6.27
CA VAL A 51 4.76 7.53 -7.08
C VAL A 51 4.45 7.15 -8.52
N PHE A 52 4.69 8.06 -9.45
CA PHE A 52 4.59 7.81 -10.88
C PHE A 52 5.97 7.76 -11.53
N ASP A 53 6.13 6.86 -12.49
CA ASP A 53 7.32 6.85 -13.36
C ASP A 53 7.38 8.12 -14.21
N GLY A 54 8.47 8.85 -14.09
CA GLY A 54 8.74 10.07 -14.85
C GLY A 54 9.07 9.84 -16.32
N TYR A 55 9.05 8.60 -16.84
CA TYR A 55 9.30 8.33 -18.26
C TYR A 55 8.42 9.16 -19.21
N LEU A 56 7.19 9.46 -18.80
CA LEU A 56 6.25 10.29 -19.58
C LEU A 56 6.38 11.79 -19.32
N THR A 57 7.13 12.21 -18.29
CA THR A 57 7.32 13.63 -17.95
C THR A 57 8.66 14.10 -18.50
N GLN A 58 8.67 15.23 -19.21
CA GLN A 58 9.90 15.84 -19.74
C GLN A 58 10.74 16.57 -18.66
N GLU A 59 10.40 16.38 -17.38
CA GLU A 59 11.01 17.13 -16.28
C GLU A 59 12.39 16.56 -15.92
N PRO A 60 13.43 17.41 -15.81
CA PRO A 60 14.78 16.98 -15.47
C PRO A 60 14.96 16.64 -13.98
N ALA A 61 14.00 17.02 -13.12
CA ALA A 61 14.08 16.87 -11.66
C ALA A 61 12.90 16.04 -11.11
N GLU A 62 13.03 15.63 -9.84
CA GLU A 62 11.95 14.93 -9.13
C GLU A 62 10.91 15.96 -8.75
N SER A 63 9.70 15.81 -9.26
CA SER A 63 8.63 16.78 -9.06
C SER A 63 7.64 16.24 -8.04
N LYS A 64 7.42 17.02 -6.98
CA LYS A 64 6.49 16.70 -5.88
C LYS A 64 5.36 17.69 -5.86
N TYR A 65 4.14 17.18 -5.78
CA TYR A 65 2.94 18.00 -5.79
C TYR A 65 1.89 17.38 -4.87
N ASN A 66 1.14 18.23 -4.18
CA ASN A 66 0.06 17.79 -3.31
C ASN A 66 -1.27 17.99 -4.05
N ILE A 67 -2.06 16.92 -4.18
CA ILE A 67 -3.41 16.99 -4.75
C ILE A 67 -4.38 16.37 -3.76
N GLY A 68 -5.35 17.14 -3.28
CA GLY A 68 -6.45 16.61 -2.46
C GLY A 68 -5.99 15.83 -1.22
N ASN A 69 -4.95 16.34 -0.54
CA ASN A 69 -4.27 15.73 0.62
C ASN A 69 -3.40 14.50 0.34
N ILE A 70 -3.18 14.18 -0.94
CA ILE A 70 -2.27 13.13 -1.38
C ILE A 70 -0.96 13.78 -1.84
N GLU A 71 0.16 13.25 -1.38
CA GLU A 71 1.47 13.61 -1.91
C GLU A 71 1.73 12.78 -3.16
N VAL A 72 2.05 13.44 -4.27
CA VAL A 72 2.34 12.78 -5.53
C VAL A 72 3.75 13.12 -5.98
N ILE A 73 4.50 12.09 -6.37
CA ILE A 73 5.92 12.18 -6.71
C ILE A 73 6.12 11.59 -8.10
N TYR A 74 6.69 12.37 -9.01
CA TYR A 74 7.24 11.86 -10.26
C TYR A 74 8.71 11.51 -10.09
N SER A 75 9.12 10.31 -10.53
CA SER A 75 10.54 9.97 -10.56
C SER A 75 11.29 10.86 -11.56
N LYS A 76 12.61 10.97 -11.37
CA LYS A 76 13.46 11.73 -12.30
C LYS A 76 13.56 11.02 -13.64
N ARG A 77 13.83 11.78 -14.71
CA ARG A 77 14.17 11.20 -16.01
C ARG A 77 15.38 10.25 -15.87
N GLY A 78 15.19 8.98 -16.22
CA GLY A 78 16.22 7.93 -16.10
C GLY A 78 16.26 7.20 -14.75
N GLU A 79 15.43 7.59 -13.78
CA GLU A 79 15.22 6.87 -12.53
C GLU A 79 13.86 6.16 -12.57
N LYS A 80 13.84 4.85 -12.33
CA LYS A 80 12.58 4.08 -12.25
C LYS A 80 11.80 4.46 -10.99
N ALA A 81 10.47 4.44 -11.09
CA ALA A 81 9.60 4.62 -9.93
C ALA A 81 9.91 3.64 -8.79
N ASP A 82 10.27 2.40 -9.12
CA ASP A 82 10.62 1.35 -8.15
C ASP A 82 11.72 1.79 -7.18
N ALA A 83 12.77 2.43 -7.70
CA ALA A 83 13.88 2.93 -6.90
C ALA A 83 13.43 4.02 -5.93
N VAL A 84 12.54 4.91 -6.39
CA VAL A 84 11.95 5.96 -5.56
C VAL A 84 11.08 5.35 -4.45
N ILE A 85 10.24 4.35 -4.78
CA ILE A 85 9.40 3.63 -3.82
C ILE A 85 10.25 2.95 -2.76
N MET A 86 11.30 2.21 -3.17
CA MET A 86 12.22 1.55 -2.24
C MET A 86 12.89 2.55 -1.30
N ARG A 87 13.40 3.67 -1.84
CA ARG A 87 14.03 4.74 -1.05
C ARG A 87 13.08 5.40 -0.05
N ILE A 88 11.80 5.55 -0.39
CA ILE A 88 10.79 6.10 0.52
C ILE A 88 10.43 5.06 1.59
N ALA A 89 10.24 3.80 1.20
CA ALA A 89 9.90 2.71 2.10
C ALA A 89 10.97 2.49 3.19
N GLU A 90 12.24 2.62 2.85
CA GLU A 90 13.33 2.56 3.84
C GLU A 90 13.31 3.69 4.87
N LYS A 91 12.98 4.91 4.41
CA LYS A 91 12.96 6.08 5.28
C LYS A 91 11.74 6.07 6.21
N ILE A 92 10.64 5.46 5.79
CA ILE A 92 9.37 5.47 6.52
C ILE A 92 9.14 4.11 7.20
N ARG A 93 9.52 4.04 8.48
CA ARG A 93 9.44 2.81 9.29
C ARG A 93 8.05 2.19 9.42
N ASN A 94 6.94 2.94 9.30
CA ASN A 94 5.60 2.38 9.40
C ASN A 94 4.80 2.63 8.12
N SER A 95 5.21 1.96 7.05
CA SER A 95 4.64 2.11 5.71
C SER A 95 3.99 0.82 5.18
N LEU A 96 3.02 0.99 4.30
CA LEU A 96 2.38 -0.05 3.50
C LEU A 96 2.58 0.30 2.03
N VAL A 97 3.23 -0.58 1.28
CA VAL A 97 3.49 -0.41 -0.14
C VAL A 97 2.44 -1.14 -0.96
N VAL A 98 1.78 -0.42 -1.87
CA VAL A 98 0.75 -0.95 -2.77
C VAL A 98 1.39 -1.14 -4.14
N THR A 99 1.67 -2.38 -4.51
CA THR A 99 2.31 -2.72 -5.79
C THR A 99 2.05 -4.18 -6.16
N ASN A 100 2.04 -4.47 -7.47
CA ASN A 100 2.05 -5.84 -7.97
C ASN A 100 3.44 -6.36 -8.30
N ASP A 101 4.47 -5.51 -8.26
CA ASP A 101 5.83 -5.88 -8.60
C ASP A 101 6.48 -6.79 -7.55
N ASN A 102 7.05 -7.91 -8.01
CA ASN A 102 7.71 -8.90 -7.16
C ASN A 102 9.08 -8.43 -6.64
N GLU A 103 9.79 -7.59 -7.38
CA GLU A 103 11.06 -7.01 -6.95
C GLU A 103 10.84 -6.08 -5.76
N ILE A 104 9.85 -5.18 -5.86
CA ILE A 104 9.48 -4.28 -4.75
C ILE A 104 8.96 -5.08 -3.56
N LYS A 105 8.11 -6.10 -3.77
CA LYS A 105 7.62 -6.97 -2.68
C LYS A 105 8.77 -7.63 -1.92
N ARG A 106 9.72 -8.26 -2.64
CA ARG A 106 10.90 -8.91 -2.04
C ARG A 106 11.82 -7.90 -1.33
N TYR A 107 11.91 -6.68 -1.83
CA TYR A 107 12.66 -5.62 -1.16
C TYR A 107 12.01 -5.23 0.16
N VAL A 108 10.71 -4.91 0.11
CA VAL A 108 9.90 -4.52 1.26
C VAL A 108 9.88 -5.61 2.33
N GLU A 109 9.82 -6.88 1.94
CA GLU A 109 9.86 -8.01 2.87
C GLU A 109 11.16 -8.12 3.66
N ARG A 110 12.27 -7.53 3.17
CA ARG A 110 13.55 -7.48 3.87
C ARG A 110 13.60 -6.33 4.89
N LEU A 111 12.73 -5.34 4.77
CA LEU A 111 12.67 -4.20 5.67
C LEU A 111 11.81 -4.51 6.90
N ASP A 112 12.29 -4.10 8.07
CA ASP A 112 11.50 -4.18 9.28
C ASP A 112 10.37 -3.15 9.27
N ASN A 113 9.18 -3.58 9.68
CA ASN A 113 8.01 -2.72 9.80
C ASN A 113 7.53 -2.06 8.49
N VAL A 114 7.88 -2.60 7.32
CA VAL A 114 7.24 -2.32 6.04
C VAL A 114 6.46 -3.54 5.59
N SER A 115 5.34 -3.34 4.89
CA SER A 115 4.52 -4.45 4.36
C SER A 115 4.04 -4.10 2.96
N SER A 116 3.77 -5.11 2.15
CA SER A 116 3.28 -4.94 0.78
C SER A 116 1.89 -5.55 0.59
N ILE A 117 1.08 -4.93 -0.27
CA ILE A 117 -0.25 -5.40 -0.66
C ILE A 117 -0.47 -5.17 -2.16
N SER A 118 -1.32 -5.98 -2.79
CA SER A 118 -1.69 -5.76 -4.19
C SER A 118 -2.58 -4.50 -4.31
N PRO A 119 -2.53 -3.80 -5.45
CA PRO A 119 -3.47 -2.73 -5.79
C PRO A 119 -4.92 -3.17 -5.72
N GLU A 120 -5.23 -4.41 -6.12
CA GLU A 120 -6.59 -4.95 -6.12
C GLU A 120 -7.13 -5.09 -4.69
N ASP A 121 -6.39 -5.74 -3.79
CA ASP A 121 -6.79 -5.92 -2.40
C ASP A 121 -6.92 -4.57 -1.69
N PHE A 122 -5.99 -3.65 -1.96
CA PHE A 122 -6.03 -2.31 -1.40
C PHE A 122 -7.29 -1.55 -1.85
N LYS A 123 -7.69 -1.66 -3.12
CA LYS A 123 -8.94 -1.04 -3.62
C LYS A 123 -10.17 -1.61 -2.91
N LEU A 124 -10.23 -2.92 -2.69
CA LEU A 124 -11.33 -3.55 -1.96
C LEU A 124 -11.43 -3.02 -0.53
N ILE A 125 -10.30 -2.99 0.19
CA ILE A 125 -10.24 -2.46 1.55
C ILE A 125 -10.69 -1.00 1.61
N VAL A 126 -10.17 -0.16 0.70
CA VAL A 126 -10.52 1.26 0.63
C VAL A 126 -12.01 1.47 0.34
N ASN A 127 -12.56 0.75 -0.63
CA ASN A 127 -13.99 0.85 -0.96
C ASN A 127 -14.86 0.45 0.23
N ASN A 128 -14.53 -0.65 0.91
CA ASN A 128 -15.26 -1.10 2.09
C ASN A 128 -15.22 -0.05 3.21
N ILE A 129 -14.05 0.56 3.45
CA ILE A 129 -13.89 1.63 4.45
C ILE A 129 -14.79 2.83 4.12
N ILE A 130 -14.80 3.27 2.86
CA ILE A 130 -15.61 4.41 2.42
C ILE A 130 -17.10 4.11 2.57
N ILE A 131 -17.55 2.93 2.13
CA ILE A 131 -18.97 2.50 2.21
C ILE A 131 -19.44 2.40 3.66
N ASN A 132 -18.59 1.86 4.55
CA ASN A 132 -18.93 1.70 5.97
C ASN A 132 -19.07 3.05 6.70
N GLU A 133 -18.31 4.09 6.32
CA GLU A 133 -18.51 5.44 6.88
C GLU A 133 -19.72 6.18 6.27
N GLU A 134 -20.08 5.88 5.02
CA GLU A 134 -21.24 6.48 4.35
C GLU A 134 -22.59 5.82 4.72
N GLY A 135 -22.59 4.84 5.64
CA GLY A 135 -23.82 4.22 6.18
C GLY A 135 -24.50 3.21 5.24
N GLY A 136 -23.78 2.67 4.25
CA GLY A 136 -24.32 1.72 3.28
C GLY A 136 -24.43 0.29 3.82
N SER A 137 -25.63 -0.26 3.85
CA SER A 137 -25.90 -1.67 4.19
C SER A 137 -25.52 -2.62 3.04
N ASP A 138 -24.46 -3.39 3.28
CA ASP A 138 -24.25 -4.80 2.91
C ASP A 138 -23.72 -5.22 1.50
N LYS A 139 -22.87 -6.27 1.55
CA LYS A 139 -22.37 -7.19 0.49
C LYS A 139 -21.21 -6.77 -0.44
N TYR A 140 -19.98 -6.84 0.09
CA TYR A 140 -18.91 -7.64 -0.53
C TYR A 140 -18.26 -8.50 0.55
N LEU A 141 -18.43 -9.82 0.42
CA LEU A 141 -18.07 -10.83 1.42
C LEU A 141 -16.57 -10.80 1.77
N ASN A 142 -16.32 -11.08 3.05
CA ASN A 142 -15.03 -11.19 3.70
C ASN A 142 -14.25 -12.42 3.21
N ASP A 143 -13.19 -12.20 2.43
CA ASP A 143 -12.08 -13.18 2.32
C ASP A 143 -10.93 -12.86 3.29
N TYR A 144 -10.97 -11.67 3.93
CA TYR A 144 -10.10 -11.31 5.04
C TYR A 144 -10.92 -11.38 6.33
N ASP A 145 -11.26 -12.60 6.75
CA ASP A 145 -11.90 -12.85 8.04
C ASP A 145 -10.93 -12.41 9.15
N PHE A 146 -11.16 -11.21 9.70
CA PHE A 146 -10.43 -10.67 10.85
C PHE A 146 -10.90 -11.41 12.11
N THR A 147 -10.60 -12.71 12.21
CA THR A 147 -10.76 -13.42 13.47
C THR A 147 -9.82 -12.77 14.49
N ASP A 148 -10.43 -12.18 15.52
CA ASP A 148 -9.76 -11.57 16.66
C ASP A 148 -9.05 -12.65 17.48
N ASP A 149 -7.87 -13.09 17.03
CA ASP A 149 -6.94 -13.79 17.91
C ASP A 149 -6.12 -12.73 18.68
N ALA A 150 -6.81 -12.11 19.63
CA ALA A 150 -6.27 -11.20 20.63
C ALA A 150 -5.32 -11.96 21.56
N GLY A 151 -4.12 -12.25 21.08
CA GLY A 151 -2.95 -12.56 21.90
C GLY A 151 -2.06 -11.33 21.96
N ASP A 152 -2.34 -10.46 22.92
CA ASP A 152 -1.41 -9.42 23.36
C ASP A 152 -0.12 -10.10 23.84
N ASP A 153 1.01 -9.73 23.24
CA ASP A 153 2.32 -10.22 23.70
C ASP A 153 3.35 -9.13 23.46
N PHE A 154 3.22 -8.08 24.28
CA PHE A 154 4.30 -7.15 24.58
C PHE A 154 5.37 -7.93 25.37
N CYS A 155 6.33 -8.53 24.68
CA CYS A 155 7.48 -9.16 25.35
C CYS A 155 8.80 -8.55 24.86
N ASN A 156 9.41 -7.82 25.80
CA ASN A 156 10.77 -7.29 25.80
C ASN A 156 11.81 -8.31 25.34
N GLU A 157 12.87 -7.79 24.71
CA GLU A 157 14.16 -8.46 24.62
C GLU A 157 14.61 -8.90 26.01
N SER A 158 14.89 -10.20 26.14
CA SER A 158 15.92 -10.83 26.99
C SER A 158 15.45 -12.20 27.46
N LYS A 159 15.93 -13.26 26.78
CA LYS A 159 16.48 -14.50 27.40
C LYS A 159 16.69 -15.58 26.34
N HIS A 160 17.93 -16.06 26.28
CA HIS A 160 18.28 -17.34 25.68
C HIS A 160 17.36 -18.45 26.20
N SER A 161 16.63 -19.12 25.30
CA SER A 161 16.10 -20.46 25.55
C SER A 161 15.98 -21.20 24.22
N SER A 162 16.95 -22.09 24.00
CA SER A 162 16.91 -23.08 22.93
C SER A 162 15.89 -24.15 23.28
N THR A 163 14.64 -23.95 22.87
CA THR A 163 13.72 -25.07 22.66
C THR A 163 13.10 -24.92 21.28
N LYS A 164 13.29 -25.92 20.42
CA LYS A 164 12.61 -26.00 19.11
C LYS A 164 11.13 -26.29 19.36
N LYS A 165 10.39 -25.29 19.85
CA LYS A 165 8.93 -25.31 19.83
C LYS A 165 8.52 -25.19 18.36
N LYS A 166 8.04 -26.29 17.80
CA LYS A 166 7.37 -26.32 16.50
C LYS A 166 6.14 -25.42 16.63
N GLY A 167 6.19 -24.23 16.01
CA GLY A 167 5.09 -23.26 16.08
C GLY A 167 3.80 -23.87 15.53
N ASN A 168 2.65 -23.39 16.02
CA ASN A 168 1.34 -23.81 15.52
C ASN A 168 1.31 -23.64 13.98
N PRO A 169 1.10 -24.71 13.19
CA PRO A 169 1.14 -24.66 11.73
C PRO A 169 0.04 -23.79 11.12
N HIS A 170 -1.01 -23.45 11.88
CA HIS A 170 -2.05 -22.48 11.47
C HIS A 170 -1.74 -21.04 11.88
N ARG A 171 -0.67 -20.79 12.64
CA ARG A 171 -0.31 -19.42 13.03
C ARG A 171 0.39 -18.73 11.86
N LEU A 172 -0.25 -17.69 11.34
CA LEU A 172 0.34 -16.77 10.37
C LEU A 172 1.75 -16.33 10.81
N SER A 173 2.66 -16.22 9.84
CA SER A 173 4.03 -15.78 10.12
C SER A 173 4.03 -14.41 10.77
N LYS A 174 5.08 -14.08 11.55
CA LYS A 174 5.21 -12.77 12.23
C LYS A 174 5.04 -11.60 11.25
N LYS A 175 5.52 -11.77 10.00
CA LYS A 175 5.40 -10.78 8.92
C LYS A 175 3.97 -10.65 8.41
N GLU A 176 3.28 -11.76 8.18
CA GLU A 176 1.86 -11.76 7.79
C GLU A 176 0.98 -11.15 8.87
N ARG A 177 1.22 -11.46 10.15
CA ARG A 177 0.48 -10.84 11.26
C ARG A 177 0.71 -9.34 11.32
N LEU A 178 1.94 -8.87 11.05
CA LEU A 178 2.23 -7.44 11.01
C LEU A 178 1.53 -6.76 9.83
N LYS A 179 1.49 -7.43 8.66
CA LYS A 179 0.73 -6.99 7.49
C LYS A 179 -0.76 -6.91 7.82
N MET A 180 -1.37 -7.95 8.37
CA MET A 180 -2.77 -7.97 8.79
C MET A 180 -3.07 -6.87 9.83
N ARG A 181 -2.18 -6.65 10.80
CA ARG A 181 -2.32 -5.58 11.79
C ARG A 181 -2.29 -4.19 11.14
N LYS A 182 -1.48 -4.00 10.10
CA LYS A 182 -1.47 -2.74 9.34
C LYS A 182 -2.73 -2.59 8.51
N ILE A 183 -3.19 -3.66 7.86
CA ILE A 183 -4.44 -3.67 7.11
C ILE A 183 -5.62 -3.34 8.03
N LYS A 184 -5.67 -3.91 9.25
CA LYS A 184 -6.68 -3.58 10.28
C LYS A 184 -6.62 -2.11 10.74
N LYS A 185 -5.46 -1.47 10.59
CA LYS A 185 -5.22 -0.06 10.93
C LYS A 185 -5.38 0.89 9.73
N LEU A 186 -5.58 0.34 8.53
CA LEU A 186 -6.11 1.13 7.41
C LEU A 186 -7.54 1.50 7.72
#